data_AF-A0A1B0GM62-F1
#
_entry.id   AF-A0A1B0GM62-F1
#
_cell.length_a   1.000
_cell.length_b   1.000
_cell.length_c   1.000
_cell.angle_alpha   90.00
_cell.angle_beta   90.00
_cell.angle_gamma   90.00
#
_symmetry.space_group_name_H-M   'P 1'
#
loop_
_entity.id
_entity.type
_entity.pdbx_description
1 polymer ?
#
loop_
_entity_poly.entity_id
_entity_poly.type
_entity_poly.pdbx_seq_one_letter_code
_entity_poly.pdbx_strand_id
1 'polypeptide(L)' 'MSCQESNKSAAKLPHNPTLQLPDGGFRTKRTRTASTSARALENPVEKGTIKSFCRGKGHGFITPQKEGEDIFVHISE' A
#
# COMPACT_ATOMS: atom_id res chain seq x y z
N MET A 1 1.35 15.10 -19.08
CA MET A 1 0.84 13.98 -18.26
C MET A 1 1.86 12.84 -18.26
N SER A 2 3.09 13.15 -17.85
CA SER A 2 4.22 12.23 -17.92
C SER A 2 4.46 11.69 -16.52
N CYS A 3 4.26 10.38 -16.34
CA CYS A 3 4.93 9.68 -15.27
C CYS A 3 6.41 9.94 -15.49
N GLN A 4 7.01 10.80 -14.67
CA GLN A 4 8.46 10.97 -14.68
C GLN A 4 9.03 9.62 -14.28
N GLU A 5 9.45 8.89 -15.31
CA GLU A 5 10.25 7.69 -15.24
C GLU A 5 11.62 8.11 -14.71
N SER A 6 11.66 8.38 -13.40
CA SER A 6 12.89 8.59 -12.69
C SER A 6 13.55 7.22 -12.61
N ASN A 7 14.37 6.95 -13.62
CA ASN A 7 15.41 5.94 -13.67
C ASN A 7 16.35 6.16 -12.47
N LYS A 8 15.92 5.73 -11.29
CA LYS A 8 16.77 5.69 -10.11
C LYS A 8 17.14 4.24 -9.91
N SER A 9 18.32 3.95 -10.42
CA SER A 9 19.20 2.80 -10.19
C SER A 9 18.70 1.83 -9.13
N ALA A 10 18.72 0.54 -9.48
CA ALA A 10 18.55 -0.59 -8.58
C ALA A 10 19.51 -0.48 -7.38
N ALA A 11 19.13 0.31 -6.40
CA ALA A 11 19.79 0.37 -5.11
C ALA A 11 19.29 -0.85 -4.35
N LYS A 12 20.14 -1.88 -4.38
CA LYS A 12 20.14 -3.04 -3.48
C LYS A 12 19.64 -2.61 -2.10
N LEU A 13 18.37 -2.90 -1.80
CA LEU A 13 17.83 -2.65 -0.45
C LEU A 13 18.70 -3.45 0.53
N PRO A 14 19.17 -2.82 1.63
CA PRO A 14 19.91 -3.55 2.65
C PRO A 14 19.00 -4.67 3.15
N HIS A 15 19.56 -5.88 3.21
CA HIS A 15 18.88 -7.06 3.72
C HIS A 15 18.52 -6.78 5.18
N ASN A 16 17.27 -6.41 5.43
CA ASN A 16 16.72 -6.36 6.78
C ASN A 16 16.16 -7.75 7.09
N PRO A 17 16.77 -8.53 8.00
CA PRO A 17 16.43 -9.93 8.19
C PRO A 17 15.12 -10.16 8.97
N THR A 18 14.28 -9.15 9.23
CA THR A 18 13.06 -9.36 10.04
C THR A 18 11.87 -8.49 9.62
N LEU A 19 11.46 -8.57 8.36
CA LEU A 19 10.05 -8.44 8.01
C LEU A 19 9.65 -9.72 7.31
N GLN A 20 9.46 -10.77 8.11
CA GLN A 20 9.02 -12.08 7.64
C GLN A 20 7.56 -11.95 7.19
N LEU A 21 7.38 -11.46 5.96
CA LEU A 21 6.13 -11.58 5.25
C LEU A 21 5.90 -13.09 5.06
N PRO A 22 4.73 -13.64 5.40
CA PRO A 22 4.39 -15.00 5.00
C PRO A 22 4.55 -15.09 3.47
N ASP A 23 5.01 -16.24 2.96
CA ASP A 23 5.49 -16.45 1.58
C ASP A 23 4.51 -16.08 0.42
N GLY A 24 3.37 -15.46 0.72
CA GLY A 24 2.30 -15.08 -0.19
C GLY A 24 2.24 -13.60 -0.60
N GLY A 25 3.28 -12.79 -0.37
CA GLY A 25 3.36 -11.42 -0.88
C GLY A 25 2.45 -10.39 -0.17
N PHE A 26 2.37 -9.18 -0.72
CA PHE A 26 1.61 -8.07 -0.11
C PHE A 26 0.12 -8.42 0.04
N ARG A 27 -0.48 -8.05 1.18
CA ARG A 27 -1.90 -8.27 1.47
C ARG A 27 -2.76 -7.35 0.60
N THR A 28 -3.08 -7.83 -0.59
CA THR A 28 -4.09 -7.23 -1.49
C THR A 28 -5.44 -7.90 -1.28
N LYS A 29 -6.54 -7.33 -1.78
CA LYS A 29 -7.88 -7.94 -1.75
C LYS A 29 -7.91 -9.42 -2.13
N ARG A 30 -7.15 -9.82 -3.16
CA ARG A 30 -7.10 -11.22 -3.63
C ARG A 30 -6.31 -12.15 -2.71
N THR A 31 -5.40 -11.60 -1.92
CA THR A 31 -4.52 -12.35 -1.02
C THR A 31 -4.97 -12.25 0.45
N ARG A 32 -6.02 -11.46 0.73
CA ARG A 32 -6.52 -11.24 2.09
C ARG A 32 -7.50 -12.36 2.49
N THR A 33 -7.33 -12.93 3.68
CA THR A 33 -8.25 -13.96 4.20
C THR A 33 -9.64 -13.39 4.49
N ALA A 34 -10.68 -14.23 4.43
CA ALA A 34 -12.06 -13.81 4.70
C ALA A 34 -12.22 -13.11 6.06
N SER A 35 -11.59 -13.63 7.11
CA SER A 35 -11.61 -13.02 8.46
C SER A 35 -11.01 -11.62 8.49
N THR A 36 -9.92 -11.38 7.75
CA THR A 36 -9.30 -10.04 7.70
C THR A 36 -10.11 -9.06 6.87
N SER A 37 -10.79 -9.50 5.82
CA SER A 37 -11.75 -8.67 5.09
C SER A 37 -12.99 -8.33 5.92
N ALA A 38 -13.52 -9.28 6.71
CA ALA A 38 -14.68 -9.03 7.58
C ALA A 38 -14.37 -7.95 8.64
N ARG A 39 -13.22 -8.06 9.32
CA ARG A 39 -12.77 -7.04 10.28
C ARG A 39 -12.48 -5.70 9.62
N ALA A 40 -11.95 -5.69 8.39
CA ALA A 40 -11.74 -4.45 7.67
C ALA A 40 -13.06 -3.72 7.38
N LEU A 41 -14.15 -4.44 7.10
CA LEU A 41 -15.48 -3.88 6.83
C LEU A 41 -16.17 -3.35 8.09
N GLU A 42 -15.81 -3.87 9.27
CA GLU A 42 -16.35 -3.40 10.56
C GLU A 42 -15.78 -2.03 10.98
N ASN A 43 -14.67 -1.62 10.38
CA ASN A 43 -14.03 -0.34 10.66
C ASN A 43 -14.85 0.84 10.10
N PRO A 44 -14.83 1.99 10.79
CA PRO A 44 -15.47 3.20 10.29
C PRO A 44 -14.82 3.66 8.98
N VAL A 45 -15.64 4.18 8.07
CA VAL A 45 -15.14 4.76 6.81
C VAL A 45 -14.53 6.13 7.08
N GLU A 46 -13.26 6.30 6.71
CA GLU A 46 -12.54 7.56 6.84
C GLU A 46 -12.25 8.19 5.48
N LYS A 47 -12.11 9.52 5.46
CA LYS A 47 -11.75 10.30 4.28
C LYS A 47 -10.29 10.74 4.37
N GLY A 48 -9.65 10.87 3.22
CA GLY A 48 -8.27 11.33 3.11
C GLY A 48 -7.95 11.78 1.69
N THR A 49 -6.76 12.36 1.52
CA THR A 49 -6.25 12.86 0.24
C THR A 49 -5.16 11.93 -0.28
N ILE A 50 -5.19 11.64 -1.58
CA ILE A 50 -4.12 10.84 -2.20
C ILE A 50 -2.84 11.66 -2.19
N LYS A 51 -1.83 11.18 -1.47
CA LYS A 51 -0.50 11.81 -1.42
C LYS A 51 0.33 11.45 -2.63
N SER A 52 0.33 10.18 -2.98
CA SER A 52 1.05 9.67 -4.16
C SER A 52 0.38 8.41 -4.66
N PHE A 53 0.23 8.28 -5.98
CA PHE A 53 -0.25 7.04 -6.58
C PHE A 53 0.42 6.84 -7.93
N CYS A 54 1.05 5.68 -8.12
CA CYS A 54 1.71 5.33 -9.36
C CYS A 54 1.00 4.14 -10.01
N ARG A 55 0.28 4.40 -11.12
CA ARG A 55 -0.44 3.36 -11.87
C ARG A 55 0.48 2.26 -12.39
N GLY A 56 1.69 2.62 -12.86
CA GLY A 56 2.67 1.64 -13.35
C GLY A 56 3.20 0.70 -12.24
N LYS A 57 3.32 1.20 -11.01
CA LYS A 57 3.74 0.39 -9.85
C LYS A 57 2.56 -0.29 -9.12
N GLY A 58 1.33 0.13 -9.39
CA GLY A 58 0.10 -0.43 -8.81
C GLY A 58 -0.14 -0.10 -7.33
N HIS A 59 0.52 0.91 -6.77
CA HIS A 59 0.34 1.28 -5.36
C HIS A 59 0.57 2.78 -5.10
N GLY A 60 0.22 3.21 -3.88
CA GLY A 60 0.36 4.58 -3.43
C GLY A 60 0.10 4.75 -1.93
N PHE A 61 -0.04 6.01 -1.53
CA PHE A 61 -0.30 6.42 -0.15
C PHE A 61 -1.42 7.46 -0.08
N ILE A 62 -2.23 7.37 0.96
CA ILE A 62 -3.31 8.29 1.30
C ILE A 62 -3.00 8.92 2.64
N THR A 63 -3.02 10.25 2.71
CA THR A 63 -2.94 10.98 3.97
C THR A 63 -4.36 11.13 4.52
N PRO A 64 -4.66 10.60 5.72
CA PRO A 64 -5.98 10.73 6.33
C PRO A 64 -6.31 12.20 6.63
N GLN A 65 -7.60 12.54 6.62
CA GLN A 65 -8.05 13.89 7.01
C GLN A 65 -7.90 14.12 8.52
N LYS A 66 -8.07 13.06 9.31
CA LYS A 66 -7.68 13.06 10.72
C LYS A 66 -6.16 12.93 10.74
N GLU A 67 -5.50 13.77 11.53
CA GLU A 67 -4.04 13.71 11.63
C GLU A 67 -3.60 12.30 12.03
N GLY A 68 -2.64 11.76 11.28
CA GLY A 68 -2.24 10.36 11.39
C GLY A 68 -1.18 9.98 10.36
N GLU A 69 -0.75 8.73 10.44
CA GLU A 69 0.23 8.15 9.53
C GLU A 69 -0.34 7.95 8.12
N ASP A 70 0.54 8.00 7.11
CA ASP A 70 0.14 7.75 5.72
C ASP A 70 -0.28 6.28 5.54
N ILE A 71 -1.45 6.09 4.93
CA ILE A 71 -2.05 4.77 4.72
C ILE A 71 -1.63 4.26 3.34
N PHE A 72 -1.05 3.05 3.29
CA PHE A 72 -0.71 2.38 2.04
C PHE A 72 -1.96 1.86 1.31
N VAL A 73 -2.00 2.04 -0.01
CA VAL A 73 -3.06 1.51 -0.87
C VAL A 73 -2.49 0.77 -2.08
N HIS A 74 -3.08 -0.37 -2.40
CA HIS A 74 -2.78 -1.13 -3.62
C HIS A 74 -3.92 -0.96 -4.64
N ILE A 75 -3.63 -0.99 -5.93
CA ILE A 75 -4.63 -0.84 -7.02
C ILE A 75 -5.73 -1.91 -7.01
N SER A 76 -5.44 -3.05 -6.38
CA SER A 76 -6.39 -4.16 -6.23
C SER A 76 -7.31 -4.00 -5.02
N GLU A 77 -7.05 -3.08 -4.08
CA GLU A 77 -8.02 -2.76 -3.02
C GLU A 77 -9.25 -2.06 -3.61
#